data_AF-A0A931TIZ3-F1
#
_entry.id   AF-A0A931TIZ3-F1
#
_cell.length_a   1.000
_cell.length_b   1.000
_cell.length_c   1.000
_cell.angle_alpha   90.00
_cell.angle_beta   90.00
_cell.angle_gamma   90.00
#
_symmetry.space_group_name_H-M   'P 1'
#
loop_
_entity.id
_entity.type
_entity.pdbx_description
1 polymer ?
#
loop_
_entity_poly.entity_id
_entity_poly.type
_entity_poly.pdbx_seq_one_letter_code
_entity_poly.pdbx_strand_id
1 'polypeptide(L)'
;MDSARSRSRETGFSLVEVLISTGILMTVSLGVAQMFILAGTETRQGKPETSATALAEQKLEQLRGLTWGFDTEGLGLPASDTTTSLAKDPPDATGTGLNPSPADVMEKNTAGFVDFLDGNGAYLGTGTTPPVNTVYIRRWSIEPLPTNPNNTLILQVFVTTKDREARRGADTNKRWKLPGDAWLVSIKTRKSS
;
A
#
# COMPACT_ATOMS: atom_id res chain seq x y z
N MET A 1 12.50 -31.69 -79.51
CA MET A 1 12.55 -31.56 -78.04
C MET A 1 13.08 -30.16 -77.75
N ASP A 2 12.17 -29.17 -77.71
CA ASP A 2 12.51 -27.78 -77.41
C ASP A 2 12.22 -27.50 -75.93
N SER A 3 13.30 -27.39 -75.14
CA SER A 3 13.22 -27.07 -73.71
C SER A 3 12.94 -25.58 -73.52
N ALA A 4 11.69 -25.24 -73.21
CA ALA A 4 11.30 -23.90 -72.78
C ALA A 4 11.95 -23.59 -71.41
N ARG A 5 12.99 -22.73 -71.42
CA ARG A 5 13.55 -22.16 -70.20
C ARG A 5 12.56 -21.16 -69.59
N SER A 6 11.92 -21.54 -68.50
CA SER A 6 11.27 -20.63 -67.56
C SER A 6 12.32 -19.67 -66.98
N ARG A 7 12.38 -18.42 -67.45
CA ARG A 7 13.07 -17.34 -66.75
C ARG A 7 12.24 -16.96 -65.53
N SER A 8 12.75 -17.29 -64.34
CA SER A 8 12.27 -16.66 -63.10
C SER A 8 12.43 -15.15 -63.25
N ARG A 9 11.32 -14.42 -63.27
CA ARG A 9 11.33 -12.95 -63.19
C ARG A 9 11.62 -12.59 -61.74
N GLU A 10 12.87 -12.26 -61.45
CA GLU A 10 13.21 -11.57 -60.21
C GLU A 10 12.60 -10.15 -60.28
N THR A 11 11.49 -9.96 -59.58
CA THR A 11 10.88 -8.64 -59.42
C THR A 11 11.54 -7.94 -58.24
N GLY A 12 12.39 -6.95 -58.52
CA GLY A 12 12.88 -6.01 -57.51
C GLY A 12 11.79 -5.02 -57.09
N PHE A 13 11.92 -4.47 -55.88
CA PHE A 13 11.00 -3.48 -55.33
C PHE A 13 11.27 -2.09 -55.93
N SER A 14 10.20 -1.32 -56.18
CA SER A 14 10.34 0.06 -56.67
C SER A 14 10.72 1.03 -55.53
N LEU A 15 11.51 2.06 -55.83
CA LEU A 15 11.85 3.12 -54.86
C LEU A 15 10.61 3.79 -54.26
N VAL A 16 9.54 3.97 -55.05
CA VAL A 16 8.29 4.56 -54.55
C VAL A 16 7.60 3.67 -53.53
N GLU A 17 7.69 2.35 -53.69
CA GLU A 17 7.09 1.37 -52.78
C GLU A 17 7.83 1.33 -51.45
N VAL A 18 9.16 1.42 -51.47
CA VAL A 18 9.98 1.53 -50.26
C VAL A 18 9.67 2.82 -49.51
N LEU A 19 9.51 3.94 -50.22
CA LEU A 19 9.14 5.23 -49.61
C LEU A 19 7.75 5.18 -48.95
N ILE A 20 6.75 4.63 -49.65
CA ILE A 20 5.40 4.47 -49.10
C ILE A 20 5.41 3.53 -47.89
N SER A 21 6.10 2.39 -47.99
CA SER A 21 6.19 1.41 -46.90
C SER A 21 6.87 1.98 -45.66
N THR A 22 7.97 2.73 -45.84
CA THR A 22 8.69 3.36 -44.73
C THR A 22 7.87 4.46 -44.08
N GLY A 23 7.13 5.25 -44.87
CA GLY A 23 6.21 6.26 -44.36
C GLY A 23 5.10 5.65 -43.50
N ILE A 24 4.44 4.60 -43.98
CA ILE A 24 3.41 3.87 -43.23
C ILE A 24 4.01 3.26 -41.95
N LEU A 25 5.19 2.63 -42.05
CA LEU A 25 5.88 2.03 -40.91
C LEU A 25 6.18 3.07 -39.81
N MET A 26 6.63 4.27 -40.19
CA MET A 26 6.90 5.36 -39.25
C MET A 26 5.63 5.82 -38.53
N THR A 27 4.53 6.05 -39.27
CA THR A 27 3.26 6.48 -38.68
C THR A 27 2.69 5.45 -37.71
N VAL A 28 2.71 4.16 -38.09
CA VAL A 28 2.22 3.06 -37.23
C VAL A 28 3.10 2.95 -35.98
N SER A 29 4.43 3.01 -36.12
CA SER A 29 5.36 2.90 -34.98
C SER A 29 5.17 4.03 -33.97
N LEU A 30 4.98 5.27 -34.44
CA LEU A 30 4.72 6.43 -33.58
C LEU A 30 3.37 6.31 -32.85
N GLY A 31 2.33 5.84 -33.54
CA GLY A 31 1.02 5.60 -32.92
C GLY A 31 1.07 4.54 -31.82
N VAL A 32 1.78 3.44 -32.06
CA VAL A 32 1.98 2.37 -31.07
C VAL A 32 2.77 2.88 -29.85
N ALA A 33 3.83 3.68 -30.06
CA ALA A 33 4.60 4.26 -28.97
C ALA A 33 3.74 5.17 -28.07
N GLN A 34 2.86 5.99 -28.65
CA GLN A 34 1.94 6.84 -27.89
C GLN A 34 0.94 6.01 -27.07
N MET A 35 0.42 4.92 -27.63
CA MET A 35 -0.46 4.01 -26.89
C MET A 35 0.25 3.34 -25.71
N PHE A 36 1.53 2.95 -25.84
CA PHE A 36 2.30 2.39 -24.72
C PHE A 36 2.54 3.41 -23.59
N ILE A 37 2.76 4.68 -23.93
CA ILE A 37 2.95 5.75 -22.92
C ILE A 37 1.65 5.97 -22.14
N LEU A 38 0.51 6.06 -22.83
CA LEU A 38 -0.80 6.24 -22.19
C LEU A 38 -1.22 5.01 -21.37
N ALA A 39 -0.99 3.79 -21.87
CA ALA A 39 -1.28 2.55 -21.14
C ALA A 39 -0.40 2.37 -19.89
N GLY A 40 0.86 2.81 -19.94
CA GLY A 40 1.76 2.81 -18.79
C GLY A 40 1.29 3.71 -17.66
N THR A 41 0.65 4.84 -17.99
CA THR A 41 0.09 5.76 -16.98
C THR A 41 -1.16 5.21 -16.29
N GLU A 42 -1.95 4.37 -16.98
CA GLU A 42 -3.13 3.70 -16.41
C GLU A 42 -2.75 2.50 -15.52
N THR A 43 -1.71 1.74 -15.89
CA THR A 43 -1.25 0.57 -15.12
C THR A 43 -0.69 0.96 -13.74
N ARG A 44 -0.20 2.20 -13.58
CA ARG A 44 0.17 2.79 -12.28
C ARG A 44 -1.04 3.20 -11.42
N GLN A 45 -2.17 3.53 -12.04
CA GLN A 45 -3.36 4.04 -11.36
C GLN A 45 -4.33 2.94 -10.88
N GLY A 46 -4.26 1.72 -11.41
CA GLY A 46 -5.11 0.59 -11.00
C GLY A 46 -4.71 -0.14 -9.69
N LYS A 47 -3.61 0.26 -9.04
CA LYS A 47 -3.05 -0.39 -7.84
C LYS A 47 -3.39 0.21 -6.46
N PRO A 48 -3.88 1.45 -6.28
CA PRO A 48 -3.98 2.04 -4.95
C PRO A 48 -4.84 1.26 -3.95
N GLU A 49 -5.94 0.64 -4.39
CA GLU A 49 -6.86 -0.06 -3.49
C GLU A 49 -6.32 -1.42 -3.01
N THR A 50 -5.75 -2.20 -3.92
CA THR A 50 -5.09 -3.48 -3.59
C THR A 50 -3.82 -3.24 -2.78
N SER A 51 -3.03 -2.22 -3.12
CA SER A 51 -1.86 -1.83 -2.33
C SER A 51 -2.23 -1.33 -0.93
N ALA A 52 -3.25 -0.48 -0.79
CA ALA A 52 -3.67 0.01 0.54
C ALA A 52 -4.14 -1.13 1.44
N THR A 53 -4.87 -2.10 0.89
CA THR A 53 -5.33 -3.29 1.64
C THR A 53 -4.15 -4.14 2.09
N ALA A 54 -3.21 -4.46 1.21
CA ALA A 54 -2.02 -5.24 1.56
C ALA A 54 -1.16 -4.54 2.63
N LEU A 55 -1.01 -3.21 2.55
CA LEU A 55 -0.28 -2.42 3.54
C LEU A 55 -1.00 -2.38 4.90
N ALA A 56 -2.33 -2.40 4.90
CA ALA A 56 -3.15 -2.49 6.11
C ALA A 56 -3.00 -3.88 6.76
N GLU A 57 -3.06 -4.95 5.97
CA GLU A 57 -2.86 -6.32 6.42
C GLU A 57 -1.47 -6.51 7.03
N GLN A 58 -0.43 -6.00 6.39
CA GLN A 58 0.93 -6.07 6.91
C GLN A 58 1.05 -5.46 8.32
N LYS A 59 0.50 -4.26 8.54
CA LYS A 59 0.55 -3.62 9.86
C LYS A 59 -0.33 -4.34 10.87
N LEU A 60 -1.48 -4.83 10.44
CA LEU A 60 -2.35 -5.62 11.30
C LEU A 60 -1.64 -6.88 11.77
N GLU A 61 -0.86 -7.52 10.90
CA GLU A 61 -0.06 -8.69 11.26
C GLU A 61 1.08 -8.34 12.22
N GLN A 62 1.74 -7.19 12.04
CA GLN A 62 2.72 -6.68 13.01
C GLN A 62 2.09 -6.50 14.41
N LEU A 63 0.89 -5.89 14.49
CA LEU A 63 0.16 -5.74 15.77
C LEU A 63 -0.28 -7.10 16.34
N ARG A 64 -0.68 -8.04 15.47
CA ARG A 64 -1.03 -9.41 15.86
C ARG A 64 0.17 -10.23 16.30
N GLY A 65 1.39 -9.88 15.90
CA GLY A 65 2.63 -10.49 16.36
C GLY A 65 3.06 -10.08 17.78
N LEU A 66 2.62 -8.91 18.27
CA LEU A 66 3.02 -8.43 19.61
C LEU A 66 2.43 -9.29 20.74
N THR A 67 3.15 -9.47 21.84
CA THR A 67 2.70 -10.29 22.97
C THR A 67 1.41 -9.75 23.59
N TRP A 68 0.37 -10.59 23.66
CA TRP A 68 -0.88 -10.33 24.38
C TRP A 68 -1.46 -11.64 24.88
N GLY A 69 -1.08 -12.04 26.08
CA GLY A 69 -1.44 -13.35 26.61
C GLY A 69 -1.07 -13.47 28.07
N PHE A 70 -0.67 -14.67 28.45
CA PHE A 70 -0.15 -14.98 29.77
C PHE A 70 1.28 -15.50 29.62
N ASP A 71 2.11 -15.17 30.59
CA ASP A 71 3.46 -15.71 30.70
C ASP A 71 3.39 -17.23 30.95
N THR A 72 4.06 -18.00 30.08
CA THR A 72 4.10 -19.46 30.15
C THR A 72 5.28 -19.99 30.96
N GLU A 73 6.29 -19.17 31.25
CA GLU A 73 7.50 -19.59 31.95
C GLU A 73 7.48 -19.20 33.44
N GLY A 74 6.65 -18.23 33.82
CA GLY A 74 6.47 -17.79 35.19
C GLY A 74 5.13 -18.16 35.81
N LEU A 75 4.49 -17.18 36.45
CA LEU A 75 3.32 -17.38 37.32
C LEU A 75 1.98 -17.41 36.57
N GLY A 76 1.97 -17.55 35.25
CA GLY A 76 0.72 -17.46 34.46
C GLY A 76 0.11 -16.06 34.48
N LEU A 77 0.91 -15.02 34.75
CA LEU A 77 0.44 -13.65 34.83
C LEU A 77 0.22 -13.06 33.43
N PRO A 78 -0.72 -12.12 33.28
CA PRO A 78 -0.84 -11.28 32.10
C PRO A 78 0.50 -10.76 31.56
N ALA A 79 0.82 -11.12 30.31
CA ALA A 79 1.98 -10.63 29.57
C ALA A 79 1.50 -9.77 28.39
N SER A 80 2.10 -8.60 28.22
CA SER A 80 1.75 -7.66 27.15
C SER A 80 2.98 -6.91 26.69
N ASP A 81 3.15 -6.80 25.37
CA ASP A 81 4.14 -5.91 24.80
C ASP A 81 3.66 -4.47 24.98
N THR A 82 4.46 -3.65 25.66
CA THR A 82 4.17 -2.24 25.93
C THR A 82 5.29 -1.32 25.44
N THR A 83 6.28 -1.85 24.74
CA THR A 83 7.55 -1.16 24.44
C THR A 83 7.94 -1.22 22.96
N THR A 84 7.39 -2.13 22.16
CA THR A 84 7.74 -2.23 20.74
C THR A 84 7.20 -1.04 19.95
N SER A 85 8.06 -0.38 19.18
CA SER A 85 7.71 0.65 18.22
C SER A 85 7.45 0.03 16.86
N LEU A 86 6.16 -0.07 16.52
CA LEU A 86 5.75 -0.46 15.17
C LEU A 86 5.71 0.72 14.20
N ALA A 87 5.99 1.93 14.64
CA ALA A 87 6.04 3.10 13.77
C ALA A 87 7.37 3.23 13.00
N LYS A 88 8.34 2.36 13.28
CA LYS A 88 9.65 2.32 12.64
C LYS A 88 9.84 0.99 11.93
N ASP A 89 10.69 0.99 10.91
CA ASP A 89 11.13 -0.21 10.20
C ASP A 89 12.67 -0.22 10.15
N PRO A 90 13.35 -1.20 10.79
CA PRO A 90 12.76 -2.28 11.60
C PRO A 90 12.16 -1.77 12.92
N PRO A 91 11.24 -2.54 13.56
CA PRO A 91 10.74 -2.23 14.90
C PRO A 91 11.85 -2.18 15.95
N ASP A 92 11.72 -1.29 16.93
CA ASP A 92 12.64 -1.14 18.07
C ASP A 92 11.90 -1.11 19.41
N ALA A 93 12.61 -1.03 20.54
CA ALA A 93 12.02 -1.02 21.88
C ALA A 93 11.66 0.38 22.42
N THR A 94 11.50 1.38 21.56
CA THR A 94 11.24 2.79 21.96
C THR A 94 9.78 3.22 21.82
N GLY A 95 8.87 2.27 21.62
CA GLY A 95 7.48 2.52 21.28
C GLY A 95 6.50 2.28 22.42
N THR A 96 5.25 2.06 22.02
CA THR A 96 4.11 1.92 22.93
C THR A 96 3.55 0.50 22.97
N GLY A 97 4.06 -0.42 22.15
CA GLY A 97 3.53 -1.78 22.03
C GLY A 97 2.02 -1.78 21.79
N LEU A 98 1.30 -2.51 22.63
CA LEU A 98 -0.16 -2.63 22.64
C LEU A 98 -0.86 -1.70 23.65
N ASN A 99 -0.20 -0.64 24.12
CA ASN A 99 -0.86 0.34 24.97
C ASN A 99 -2.00 1.06 24.21
N PRO A 100 -3.11 1.42 24.89
CA PRO A 100 -4.23 2.11 24.27
C PRO A 100 -3.81 3.40 23.55
N SER A 101 -4.38 3.60 22.36
CA SER A 101 -4.14 4.80 21.56
C SER A 101 -4.95 6.00 22.06
N PRO A 102 -4.48 7.24 21.82
CA PRO A 102 -5.33 8.42 21.87
C PRO A 102 -6.56 8.30 20.96
N ALA A 103 -7.66 8.98 21.30
CA ALA A 103 -8.95 8.80 20.62
C ALA A 103 -8.97 9.26 19.15
N ASP A 104 -8.03 10.10 18.73
CA ASP A 104 -8.03 10.77 17.42
C ASP A 104 -6.90 10.30 16.47
N VAL A 105 -6.23 9.19 16.79
CA VAL A 105 -5.12 8.67 15.97
C VAL A 105 -5.55 8.15 14.60
N MET A 106 -6.84 7.89 14.40
CA MET A 106 -7.40 7.51 13.09
C MET A 106 -7.59 8.75 12.20
N GLU A 107 -7.88 9.88 12.81
CA GLU A 107 -8.26 11.14 12.18
C GLU A 107 -7.04 11.97 11.83
N LYS A 108 -6.01 11.98 12.67
CA LYS A 108 -4.79 12.77 12.48
C LYS A 108 -3.51 11.95 12.64
N ASN A 109 -2.43 12.43 12.03
CA ASN A 109 -1.12 11.83 12.23
C ASN A 109 -0.67 12.05 13.67
N THR A 110 -0.57 10.97 14.43
CA THR A 110 -0.07 10.98 15.81
C THR A 110 1.17 10.12 15.91
N ALA A 111 2.27 10.70 16.39
CA ALA A 111 3.54 10.00 16.54
C ALA A 111 3.37 8.70 17.36
N GLY A 112 3.98 7.61 16.91
CA GLY A 112 3.83 6.28 17.51
C GLY A 112 2.62 5.48 17.01
N PHE A 113 1.68 6.11 16.27
CA PHE A 113 0.47 5.48 15.73
C PHE A 113 0.30 5.71 14.21
N VAL A 114 1.35 6.17 13.55
CA VAL A 114 1.38 6.41 12.10
C VAL A 114 2.74 6.08 11.52
N ASP A 115 2.76 5.58 10.29
CA ASP A 115 3.94 5.56 9.44
C ASP A 115 3.62 6.00 8.01
N PHE A 116 4.67 6.40 7.31
CA PHE A 116 4.62 6.96 5.96
C PHE A 116 5.39 6.05 5.02
N LEU A 117 4.77 5.73 3.89
CA LEU A 117 5.32 4.79 2.92
C LEU A 117 5.37 5.42 1.52
N ASP A 118 6.34 5.00 0.73
CA ASP A 118 6.43 5.38 -0.69
C ASP A 118 5.40 4.60 -1.55
N GLY A 119 5.41 4.83 -2.87
CA GLY A 119 4.51 4.15 -3.80
C GLY A 119 4.73 2.63 -3.91
N ASN A 120 5.85 2.11 -3.43
CA ASN A 120 6.20 0.70 -3.39
C ASN A 120 5.91 0.06 -2.02
N GLY A 121 5.44 0.84 -1.04
CA GLY A 121 5.23 0.37 0.33
C GLY A 121 6.50 0.40 1.20
N ALA A 122 7.59 1.00 0.73
CA ALA A 122 8.82 1.14 1.51
C ALA A 122 8.67 2.22 2.58
N TYR A 123 9.19 1.95 3.78
CA TYR A 123 9.15 2.89 4.91
C TYR A 123 9.95 4.17 4.62
N LEU A 124 9.32 5.32 4.86
CA LEU A 124 9.93 6.64 4.70
C LEU A 124 10.07 7.41 6.01
N GLY A 125 9.33 7.03 7.04
CA GLY A 125 9.35 7.73 8.31
C GLY A 125 8.05 7.62 9.12
N THR A 126 8.07 8.27 10.27
CA THR A 126 6.92 8.45 11.17
C THR A 126 6.93 9.88 11.73
N GLY A 127 5.88 10.26 12.45
CA GLY A 127 5.70 11.58 13.05
C GLY A 127 4.37 12.20 12.63
N THR A 128 4.26 13.51 12.78
CA THR A 128 3.02 14.25 12.46
C THR A 128 2.98 14.73 11.01
N THR A 129 4.14 14.92 10.38
CA THR A 129 4.27 15.48 9.03
C THR A 129 4.76 14.41 8.04
N PRO A 130 4.02 14.12 6.96
CA PRO A 130 4.46 13.18 5.93
C PRO A 130 5.71 13.69 5.19
N PRO A 131 6.79 12.89 5.06
CA PRO A 131 7.92 13.19 4.18
C PRO A 131 7.50 13.45 2.71
N VAL A 132 8.37 14.11 1.94
CA VAL A 132 8.08 14.57 0.56
C VAL A 132 7.59 13.44 -0.35
N ASN A 133 8.21 12.25 -0.28
CA ASN A 133 7.91 11.10 -1.15
C ASN A 133 6.76 10.20 -0.64
N THR A 134 6.04 10.63 0.40
CA THR A 134 4.95 9.83 0.97
C THR A 134 3.82 9.67 -0.03
N VAL A 135 3.48 8.42 -0.34
CA VAL A 135 2.30 8.05 -1.12
C VAL A 135 1.21 7.52 -0.19
N TYR A 136 1.54 6.62 0.74
CA TYR A 136 0.59 6.07 1.70
C TYR A 136 0.84 6.58 3.12
N ILE A 137 -0.26 6.85 3.80
CA ILE A 137 -0.31 7.16 5.23
C ILE A 137 -1.05 6.00 5.89
N ARG A 138 -0.39 5.32 6.82
CA ARG A 138 -0.96 4.19 7.55
C ARG A 138 -1.03 4.53 9.02
N ARG A 139 -2.24 4.48 9.57
CA ARG A 139 -2.55 4.80 10.96
C ARG A 139 -3.12 3.57 11.64
N TRP A 140 -2.86 3.41 12.93
CA TRP A 140 -3.45 2.33 13.71
C TRP A 140 -3.93 2.80 15.08
N SER A 141 -4.98 2.16 15.56
CA SER A 141 -5.51 2.37 16.91
C SER A 141 -5.59 1.03 17.63
N ILE A 142 -5.42 1.12 18.93
CA ILE A 142 -5.46 0.03 19.87
C ILE A 142 -6.42 0.46 20.96
N GLU A 143 -7.57 -0.20 21.03
CA GLU A 143 -8.64 0.17 21.94
C GLU A 143 -9.03 -1.04 22.78
N PRO A 144 -8.98 -0.95 24.12
CA PRO A 144 -9.58 -1.96 24.97
C PRO A 144 -11.07 -2.09 24.67
N LEU A 145 -11.57 -3.32 24.51
CA LEU A 145 -13.01 -3.55 24.38
C LEU A 145 -13.70 -3.10 25.68
N PRO A 146 -14.67 -2.16 25.67
CA PRO A 146 -15.22 -1.59 26.89
C PRO A 146 -15.83 -2.62 27.86
N THR A 147 -16.35 -3.72 27.33
CA THR A 147 -16.93 -4.81 28.12
C THR A 147 -15.90 -5.80 28.67
N ASN A 148 -14.67 -5.81 28.15
CA ASN A 148 -13.58 -6.66 28.63
C ASN A 148 -12.19 -6.01 28.37
N PRO A 149 -11.92 -4.84 28.99
CA PRO A 149 -10.78 -4.00 28.60
C PRO A 149 -9.43 -4.61 28.96
N ASN A 150 -9.39 -5.49 29.96
CA ASN A 150 -8.14 -6.11 30.43
C ASN A 150 -7.70 -7.31 29.58
N ASN A 151 -8.59 -7.88 28.76
CA ASN A 151 -8.29 -9.11 28.02
C ASN A 151 -8.52 -9.00 26.52
N THR A 152 -9.31 -8.03 26.05
CA THR A 152 -9.68 -7.91 24.65
C THR A 152 -9.30 -6.54 24.12
N LEU A 153 -8.54 -6.54 23.03
CA LEU A 153 -8.18 -5.35 22.27
C LEU A 153 -8.88 -5.37 20.91
N ILE A 154 -9.32 -4.20 20.49
CA ILE A 154 -9.71 -3.88 19.12
C ILE A 154 -8.49 -3.24 18.47
N LEU A 155 -8.01 -3.85 17.40
CA LEU A 155 -6.91 -3.35 16.59
C LEU A 155 -7.50 -2.83 15.29
N GLN A 156 -7.29 -1.55 15.00
CA GLN A 156 -7.74 -0.94 13.76
C GLN A 156 -6.53 -0.47 12.96
N VAL A 157 -6.54 -0.72 11.66
CA VAL A 157 -5.53 -0.20 10.74
C VAL A 157 -6.23 0.47 9.59
N PHE A 158 -5.86 1.73 9.36
CA PHE A 158 -6.39 2.55 8.30
C PHE A 158 -5.25 2.99 7.37
N VAL A 159 -5.43 2.81 6.07
CA VAL A 159 -4.48 3.24 5.03
C VAL A 159 -5.18 4.12 4.01
N THR A 160 -4.61 5.30 3.76
CA THR A 160 -5.03 6.24 2.71
C THR A 160 -3.82 6.65 1.89
N THR A 161 -4.04 7.23 0.72
CA THR A 161 -2.99 7.99 0.03
C THR A 161 -2.88 9.40 0.59
N LYS A 162 -1.69 10.01 0.50
CA LYS A 162 -1.43 11.40 0.88
C LYS A 162 -2.33 12.38 0.12
N ASP A 163 -2.55 12.14 -1.18
CA ASP A 163 -3.41 12.98 -2.01
C ASP A 163 -4.88 12.91 -1.58
N ARG A 164 -5.38 11.71 -1.22
CA ARG A 164 -6.74 11.54 -0.68
C ARG A 164 -6.89 12.21 0.68
N GLU A 165 -5.86 12.09 1.53
CA GLU A 165 -5.86 12.76 2.82
C GLU A 165 -5.93 14.29 2.67
N ALA A 166 -5.17 14.86 1.71
CA ALA A 166 -5.23 16.29 1.41
C ALA A 166 -6.61 16.73 0.90
N ARG A 167 -7.28 15.90 0.08
CA ARG A 167 -8.65 16.17 -0.43
C ARG A 167 -9.72 16.12 0.67
N ARG A 168 -9.47 15.43 1.77
CA ARG A 168 -10.44 15.25 2.86
C ARG A 168 -10.74 16.58 3.58
N GLY A 169 -9.89 17.60 3.44
CA GLY A 169 -10.07 18.92 4.07
C GLY A 169 -10.02 18.84 5.60
N ALA A 170 -10.04 19.99 6.28
CA ALA A 170 -10.04 20.08 7.74
C ALA A 170 -11.41 19.74 8.38
N ASP A 171 -12.31 19.09 7.64
CA ASP A 171 -13.67 18.84 8.08
C ASP A 171 -13.66 17.78 9.20
N THR A 172 -13.94 18.23 10.42
CA THR A 172 -13.79 17.49 11.69
C THR A 172 -14.87 16.46 11.94
N ASN A 173 -15.79 16.26 10.99
CA ASN A 173 -16.79 15.23 11.08
C ASN A 173 -16.19 13.86 10.76
N LYS A 174 -16.50 12.89 11.64
CA LYS A 174 -16.19 11.45 11.60
C LYS A 174 -15.66 10.97 10.24
N ARG A 175 -14.42 10.48 10.23
CA ARG A 175 -13.71 9.97 9.04
C ARG A 175 -14.58 8.97 8.24
N TRP A 176 -14.87 9.30 6.99
CA TRP A 176 -15.62 8.44 6.06
C TRP A 176 -14.68 7.78 5.05
N LYS A 177 -14.76 6.47 4.83
CA LYS A 177 -13.87 5.75 3.92
C LYS A 177 -14.02 6.30 2.49
N LEU A 178 -12.94 6.78 1.88
CA LEU A 178 -12.93 7.15 0.47
C LEU A 178 -12.67 5.91 -0.40
N PRO A 179 -13.13 5.89 -1.68
CA PRO A 179 -12.77 4.84 -2.61
C PRO A 179 -11.24 4.66 -2.72
N GLY A 180 -10.78 3.42 -2.53
CA GLY A 180 -9.36 3.07 -2.51
C GLY A 180 -8.63 3.29 -1.19
N ASP A 181 -9.31 3.72 -0.12
CA ASP A 181 -8.80 3.58 1.25
C ASP A 181 -8.96 2.12 1.72
N ALA A 182 -8.13 1.69 2.68
CA ALA A 182 -8.30 0.44 3.39
C ALA A 182 -8.55 0.70 4.88
N TRP A 183 -9.54 0.01 5.45
CA TRP A 183 -9.80 0.02 6.89
C TRP A 183 -10.05 -1.42 7.32
N LEU A 184 -9.13 -1.96 8.11
CA LEU A 184 -9.22 -3.29 8.68
C LEU A 184 -9.38 -3.21 10.19
N VAL A 185 -10.17 -4.12 10.73
CA VAL A 185 -10.40 -4.26 12.17
C VAL A 185 -10.16 -5.72 12.55
N SER A 186 -9.38 -5.95 13.60
CA SER A 186 -9.19 -7.26 14.21
C SER A 186 -9.43 -7.19 15.70
N ILE A 187 -9.87 -8.29 16.27
CA ILE A 187 -9.98 -8.47 17.72
C ILE A 187 -8.82 -9.34 18.18
N LYS A 188 -8.18 -8.97 19.28
CA LYS A 188 -7.11 -9.74 19.92
C LYS A 188 -7.46 -9.98 21.37
N THR A 189 -7.70 -11.25 21.72
CA THR A 189 -8.15 -11.65 23.06
C THR A 189 -7.07 -12.50 23.72
N ARG A 190 -6.78 -12.25 25.00
CA ARG A 190 -5.94 -13.15 25.79
C ARG A 190 -6.64 -14.50 25.91
N LYS A 191 -5.92 -15.57 25.63
CA LYS A 191 -6.38 -16.93 25.90
C LYS A 191 -5.51 -17.48 27.02
N SER A 192 -6.12 -18.09 28.04
CA SER A 192 -5.34 -19.00 28.87
C SER A 192 -5.06 -20.24 28.02
N SER A 193 -3.83 -20.73 28.08
CA SER A 193 -3.51 -22.08 27.64
C SER A 193 -4.18 -23.11 28.54
#